data_AF-A0A431NPL0-F1
#
_entry.id   AF-A0A431NPL0-F1
#
_cell.length_a   1.000
_cell.length_b   1.000
_cell.length_c   1.000
_cell.angle_alpha   90.00
_cell.angle_beta   90.00
_cell.angle_gamma   90.00
#
_symmetry.space_group_name_H-M   'P 1'
#
loop_
_entity.id
_entity.type
_entity.pdbx_description
1 polymer ?
#
loop_
_entity_poly.entity_id
_entity_poly.type
_entity_poly.pdbx_seq_one_letter_code
_entity_poly.pdbx_strand_id
1 'polypeptide(L)'
;MFDSKTISSGWYGYEIFKRLIPLFDRKSNHSVLAGDYLGDNENQSMLFTAMNDSVTLRRDVDFEHSTQFFIVYINNLTEAMIRRFDEGLTGYKAYVGYADTTYSSVFKFLISTMLVNVCVKHGNIIIQGHEDDRNLDKDVNMSGYPFEENGYVCRSIPSYLEGTLLSYKIERPVIEGFEEDLEFSLNAISASPLPFTDFEVRVEEAKLAYLKNEKAGSMARAGLENVSNVELAARIKEKVLDSYIYNMAFDVEHNVQKFNIIIELPSVDGASPVRLLAALEYQAVNKVLRLITLY
;
A
#
# COMPACT_ATOMS: atom_id res chain seq x y z
N MET A 1 -11.07 -11.59 1.98
CA MET A 1 -10.63 -12.83 1.32
C MET A 1 -11.84 -13.73 1.11
N PHE A 2 -11.89 -14.42 -0.02
CA PHE A 2 -13.06 -15.18 -0.44
C PHE A 2 -12.66 -16.58 -0.93
N ASP A 3 -13.37 -17.62 -0.51
CA ASP A 3 -13.21 -18.99 -1.02
C ASP A 3 -14.02 -19.14 -2.31
N SER A 4 -13.32 -19.18 -3.45
CA SER A 4 -13.91 -19.26 -4.78
C SER A 4 -14.60 -20.61 -5.03
N LYS A 5 -14.22 -21.69 -4.33
CA LYS A 5 -14.85 -23.02 -4.48
C LYS A 5 -16.30 -23.04 -4.01
N THR A 6 -16.68 -22.11 -3.15
CA THR A 6 -18.07 -21.96 -2.69
C THR A 6 -18.96 -21.17 -3.66
N ILE A 7 -18.37 -20.63 -4.73
CA ILE A 7 -19.06 -19.84 -5.74
C ILE A 7 -19.25 -20.70 -7.00
N SER A 8 -20.50 -20.91 -7.41
CA SER A 8 -20.81 -21.74 -8.58
C SER A 8 -20.58 -21.05 -9.93
N SER A 9 -20.38 -19.73 -9.94
CA SER A 9 -20.14 -18.95 -11.14
C SER A 9 -18.70 -19.12 -11.62
N GLY A 10 -18.51 -19.35 -12.92
CA GLY A 10 -17.17 -19.31 -13.54
C GLY A 10 -16.49 -17.94 -13.46
N TRP A 11 -17.25 -16.88 -13.15
CA TRP A 11 -16.73 -15.54 -12.89
C TRP A 11 -16.95 -15.15 -11.44
N TYR A 12 -16.22 -15.82 -10.54
CA TYR A 12 -16.33 -15.58 -9.09
C TYR A 12 -16.00 -14.15 -8.69
N GLY A 13 -15.07 -13.48 -9.39
CA GLY A 13 -14.76 -12.07 -9.18
C GLY A 13 -16.02 -11.18 -9.27
N TYR A 14 -16.86 -11.39 -10.29
CA TYR A 14 -18.10 -10.63 -10.43
C TYR A 14 -19.06 -10.85 -9.24
N GLU A 15 -19.24 -12.10 -8.81
CA GLU A 15 -20.10 -12.43 -7.66
C GLU A 15 -19.63 -11.78 -6.36
N ILE A 16 -18.32 -11.68 -6.18
CA ILE A 16 -17.69 -11.00 -5.04
C ILE A 16 -17.91 -9.49 -5.14
N PHE A 17 -17.57 -8.87 -6.27
CA PHE A 17 -17.71 -7.42 -6.47
C PHE A 17 -19.15 -6.95 -6.43
N LYS A 18 -20.12 -7.76 -6.88
CA LYS A 18 -21.56 -7.48 -6.74
C LYS A 18 -21.99 -7.26 -5.28
N ARG A 19 -21.31 -7.91 -4.32
CA ARG A 19 -21.57 -7.76 -2.88
C ARG A 19 -20.70 -6.69 -2.24
N LEU A 20 -19.48 -6.50 -2.75
CA LEU A 20 -18.51 -5.57 -2.21
C LEU A 20 -18.81 -4.12 -2.61
N ILE A 21 -19.20 -3.87 -3.86
CA ILE A 21 -19.43 -2.52 -4.40
C ILE A 21 -20.47 -1.70 -3.60
N PRO A 22 -21.62 -2.27 -3.19
CA PRO A 22 -22.59 -1.56 -2.36
C PRO A 22 -22.06 -1.07 -1.00
N LEU A 23 -20.99 -1.69 -0.49
CA LEU A 23 -20.46 -1.41 0.85
C LEU A 23 -19.51 -0.20 0.87
N PHE A 24 -18.99 0.21 -0.28
CA PHE A 24 -18.14 1.39 -0.38
C PHE A 24 -18.89 2.68 0.00
N ASP A 25 -18.23 3.54 0.76
CA ASP A 25 -18.72 4.90 1.02
C ASP A 25 -18.58 5.78 -0.22
N ARG A 26 -19.61 6.55 -0.59
CA ARG A 26 -19.53 7.44 -1.77
C ARG A 26 -18.57 8.61 -1.62
N LYS A 27 -18.09 8.88 -0.40
CA LYS A 27 -17.14 9.97 -0.12
C LYS A 27 -15.70 9.48 0.08
N SER A 28 -15.48 8.17 0.10
CA SER A 28 -14.15 7.61 0.32
C SER A 28 -13.34 7.49 -0.96
N ASN A 29 -12.03 7.42 -0.80
CA ASN A 29 -11.08 7.23 -1.88
C ASN A 29 -10.22 5.99 -1.61
N HIS A 30 -10.13 5.10 -2.59
CA HIS A 30 -9.42 3.83 -2.46
C HIS A 30 -8.73 3.47 -3.78
N SER A 31 -7.56 2.87 -3.70
CA SER A 31 -7.11 1.93 -4.72
C SER A 31 -7.63 0.54 -4.37
N VAL A 32 -8.14 -0.17 -5.37
CA VAL A 32 -8.65 -1.53 -5.24
C VAL A 32 -7.85 -2.44 -6.14
N LEU A 33 -7.26 -3.47 -5.54
CA LEU A 33 -6.54 -4.53 -6.25
C LEU A 33 -7.23 -5.86 -5.97
N ALA A 34 -7.20 -6.77 -6.93
CA ALA A 34 -7.77 -8.09 -6.74
C ALA A 34 -7.04 -9.15 -7.57
N GLY A 35 -7.24 -10.41 -7.19
CA GLY A 35 -6.58 -11.55 -7.81
C GLY A 35 -6.66 -12.78 -6.93
N ASP A 36 -6.21 -13.91 -7.46
CA ASP A 36 -6.11 -15.14 -6.69
C ASP A 36 -4.89 -15.10 -5.78
N TYR A 37 -4.94 -15.85 -4.68
CA TYR A 37 -3.77 -16.09 -3.83
C TYR A 37 -2.90 -17.15 -4.49
N LEU A 38 -1.96 -16.71 -5.32
CA LEU A 38 -1.19 -17.59 -6.19
C LEU A 38 -0.06 -18.29 -5.45
N GLY A 39 0.27 -19.51 -5.89
CA GLY A 39 1.51 -20.16 -5.53
C GLY A 39 1.59 -21.62 -5.93
N ASP A 40 2.81 -22.07 -6.19
CA ASP A 40 3.10 -23.44 -6.61
C ASP A 40 2.86 -24.46 -5.48
N ASN A 41 2.74 -25.73 -5.85
CA ASN A 41 2.47 -26.82 -4.89
C ASN A 41 3.54 -26.92 -3.79
N GLU A 42 4.79 -26.61 -4.10
CA GLU A 42 5.90 -26.66 -3.13
C GLU A 42 5.81 -25.56 -2.06
N ASN A 43 5.10 -24.46 -2.36
CA ASN A 43 5.00 -23.29 -1.49
C ASN A 43 3.74 -23.27 -0.61
N GLN A 44 2.87 -24.28 -0.70
CA GLN A 44 1.56 -24.27 -0.03
C GLN A 44 1.67 -24.16 1.49
N SER A 45 2.65 -24.81 2.12
CA SER A 45 2.87 -24.71 3.57
C SER A 45 3.18 -23.28 4.00
N MET A 46 4.04 -22.57 3.27
CA MET A 46 4.38 -21.17 3.54
C MET A 46 3.15 -20.26 3.32
N LEU A 47 2.40 -20.47 2.24
CA LEU A 47 1.20 -19.70 1.91
C LEU A 47 0.11 -19.88 2.97
N PHE A 48 -0.07 -21.10 3.45
CA PHE A 48 -0.97 -21.41 4.57
C PHE A 48 -0.54 -20.69 5.84
N THR A 49 0.74 -20.79 6.24
CA THR A 49 1.24 -20.10 7.44
C THR A 49 1.04 -18.59 7.34
N ALA A 50 1.41 -17.97 6.21
CA ALA A 50 1.23 -16.53 6.01
C ALA A 50 -0.25 -16.10 6.11
N MET A 51 -1.16 -16.88 5.53
CA MET A 51 -2.61 -16.65 5.65
C MET A 51 -3.06 -16.81 7.10
N ASN A 52 -2.71 -17.91 7.76
CA ASN A 52 -3.13 -18.23 9.12
C ASN A 52 -2.67 -17.16 10.13
N ASP A 53 -1.47 -16.63 9.96
CA ASP A 53 -0.90 -15.63 10.85
C ASP A 53 -1.52 -14.23 10.67
N SER A 54 -2.10 -13.96 9.49
CA SER A 54 -2.55 -12.61 9.13
C SER A 54 -4.08 -12.46 9.02
N VAL A 55 -4.80 -13.52 8.66
CA VAL A 55 -6.24 -13.46 8.37
C VAL A 55 -7.05 -13.71 9.63
N THR A 56 -7.87 -12.73 9.98
CA THR A 56 -8.97 -12.93 10.92
C THR A 56 -10.09 -13.69 10.22
N LEU A 57 -10.22 -14.98 10.52
CA LEU A 57 -11.27 -15.83 9.98
C LEU A 57 -12.64 -15.48 10.59
N ARG A 58 -13.67 -15.43 9.73
CA ARG A 58 -15.09 -15.30 10.11
C ARG A 58 -15.87 -16.61 10.01
N ARG A 59 -15.23 -17.64 9.47
CA ARG A 59 -15.73 -19.00 9.37
C ARG A 59 -14.55 -19.96 9.25
N ASP A 60 -14.81 -21.20 9.61
CA ASP A 60 -13.88 -22.29 9.32
C ASP A 60 -13.79 -22.50 7.81
N VAL A 61 -12.58 -22.74 7.33
CA VAL A 61 -12.30 -23.05 5.93
C VAL A 61 -11.21 -24.11 5.87
N ASP A 62 -11.43 -25.10 5.03
CA ASP A 62 -10.41 -26.11 4.75
C ASP A 62 -9.44 -25.53 3.71
N PHE A 63 -8.18 -25.36 4.11
CA PHE A 63 -7.13 -24.95 3.18
C PHE A 63 -6.70 -26.15 2.33
N GLU A 64 -7.18 -26.24 1.09
CA GLU A 64 -6.72 -27.28 0.15
C GLU A 64 -5.55 -26.78 -0.70
N HIS A 65 -5.68 -25.57 -1.24
CA HIS A 65 -4.63 -24.89 -2.00
C HIS A 65 -4.87 -23.38 -1.98
N SER A 66 -3.80 -22.59 -2.04
CA SER A 66 -3.83 -21.12 -2.03
C SER A 66 -4.74 -20.52 -3.11
N THR A 67 -4.68 -21.04 -4.35
CA THR A 67 -5.48 -20.53 -5.48
C THR A 67 -6.99 -20.73 -5.34
N GLN A 68 -7.46 -21.41 -4.28
CA GLN A 68 -8.88 -21.43 -3.94
C GLN A 68 -9.36 -20.08 -3.39
N PHE A 69 -8.44 -19.21 -2.96
CA PHE A 69 -8.79 -17.93 -2.37
C PHE A 69 -8.65 -16.80 -3.38
N PHE A 70 -9.72 -16.03 -3.54
CA PHE A 70 -9.70 -14.72 -4.20
C PHE A 70 -9.54 -13.62 -3.15
N ILE A 71 -8.61 -12.70 -3.41
CA ILE A 71 -8.29 -11.59 -2.52
C ILE A 71 -8.74 -10.30 -3.18
N VAL A 72 -9.38 -9.44 -2.38
CA VAL A 72 -9.63 -8.04 -2.72
C VAL A 72 -8.91 -7.20 -1.68
N TYR A 73 -7.91 -6.47 -2.13
CA TYR A 73 -7.16 -5.50 -1.35
C TYR A 73 -7.75 -4.11 -1.56
N ILE A 74 -7.95 -3.37 -0.48
CA ILE A 74 -8.49 -2.02 -0.48
C ILE A 74 -7.65 -1.18 0.48
N ASN A 75 -7.04 -0.11 -0.01
CA ASN A 75 -6.25 0.78 0.83
C ASN A 75 -7.11 1.89 1.47
N ASN A 76 -6.50 2.67 2.38
CA ASN A 76 -7.12 3.86 2.98
C ASN A 76 -8.48 3.58 3.66
N LEU A 77 -8.56 2.48 4.40
CA LEU A 77 -9.73 2.12 5.18
C LEU A 77 -9.61 2.63 6.62
N THR A 78 -10.69 3.24 7.11
CA THR A 78 -10.86 3.47 8.55
C THR A 78 -11.42 2.22 9.23
N GLU A 79 -11.28 2.08 10.54
CA GLU A 79 -11.88 0.96 11.28
C GLU A 79 -13.39 0.83 11.04
N ALA A 80 -14.10 1.96 10.92
CA ALA A 80 -15.53 1.96 10.63
C ALA A 80 -15.84 1.40 9.22
N MET A 81 -14.97 1.66 8.24
CA MET A 81 -15.10 1.07 6.91
C MET A 81 -14.79 -0.42 6.93
N ILE A 82 -13.75 -0.86 7.66
CA ILE A 82 -13.43 -2.29 7.83
C ILE A 82 -14.64 -3.03 8.41
N ARG A 83 -15.22 -2.53 9.51
CA ARG A 83 -16.42 -3.11 10.13
C ARG A 83 -17.58 -3.20 9.14
N ARG A 84 -17.82 -2.15 8.35
CA ARG A 84 -18.87 -2.15 7.33
C ARG A 84 -18.69 -3.26 6.30
N PHE A 85 -17.46 -3.48 5.81
CA PHE A 85 -17.18 -4.57 4.88
C PHE A 85 -17.37 -5.94 5.53
N ASP A 86 -16.80 -6.12 6.71
CA ASP A 86 -16.83 -7.39 7.44
C ASP A 86 -18.26 -7.82 7.81
N GLU A 87 -19.03 -6.92 8.41
CA GLU A 87 -20.45 -7.16 8.76
C GLU A 87 -21.30 -7.38 7.50
N GLY A 88 -21.10 -6.55 6.46
CA GLY A 88 -21.84 -6.65 5.21
C GLY A 88 -21.58 -7.94 4.42
N LEU A 89 -20.43 -8.59 4.64
CA LEU A 89 -20.03 -9.82 3.96
C LEU A 89 -20.18 -11.07 4.81
N THR A 90 -20.40 -10.97 6.13
CA THR A 90 -20.49 -12.12 7.04
C THR A 90 -21.56 -13.14 6.61
N GLY A 91 -22.69 -12.70 6.05
CA GLY A 91 -23.74 -13.58 5.52
C GLY A 91 -23.41 -14.29 4.20
N TYR A 92 -22.34 -13.90 3.52
CA TYR A 92 -21.97 -14.48 2.22
C TYR A 92 -21.05 -15.68 2.41
N LYS A 93 -21.51 -16.86 1.95
CA LYS A 93 -20.78 -18.14 2.17
C LYS A 93 -19.31 -18.09 1.77
N ALA A 94 -18.99 -17.41 0.68
CA ALA A 94 -17.62 -17.31 0.18
C ALA A 94 -16.73 -16.39 1.01
N TYR A 95 -17.27 -15.49 1.83
CA TYR A 95 -16.44 -14.56 2.60
C TYR A 95 -15.77 -15.25 3.78
N VAL A 96 -14.46 -15.47 3.67
CA VAL A 96 -13.65 -16.21 4.65
C VAL A 96 -13.23 -15.31 5.82
N GLY A 97 -12.94 -14.04 5.54
CA GLY A 97 -12.44 -13.09 6.53
C GLY A 97 -11.61 -11.98 5.91
N TYR A 98 -10.85 -11.27 6.74
CA TYR A 98 -9.99 -10.16 6.33
C TYR A 98 -8.64 -10.17 7.07
N ALA A 99 -7.64 -9.51 6.50
CA ALA A 99 -6.34 -9.28 7.13
C ALA A 99 -6.08 -7.78 7.19
N ASP A 100 -5.61 -7.29 8.33
CA ASP A 100 -5.04 -5.95 8.42
C ASP A 100 -3.63 -5.97 7.84
N THR A 101 -3.41 -5.17 6.81
CA THR A 101 -2.13 -5.06 6.09
C THR A 101 -1.48 -3.69 6.29
N THR A 102 -1.84 -3.01 7.39
CA THR A 102 -1.24 -1.73 7.80
C THR A 102 0.26 -1.87 7.99
N TYR A 103 0.71 -2.97 8.61
CA TYR A 103 2.12 -3.26 8.87
C TYR A 103 2.67 -4.32 7.93
N SER A 104 3.99 -4.40 7.83
CA SER A 104 4.69 -5.43 7.07
C SER A 104 4.37 -6.83 7.60
N SER A 105 4.05 -7.75 6.70
CA SER A 105 3.88 -9.17 6.99
C SER A 105 4.23 -10.00 5.76
N VAL A 106 4.52 -11.29 5.96
CA VAL A 106 4.73 -12.24 4.85
C VAL A 106 3.51 -12.27 3.94
N PHE A 107 2.29 -12.22 4.52
CA PHE A 107 1.06 -12.17 3.75
C PHE A 107 0.96 -10.91 2.87
N LYS A 108 1.21 -9.71 3.44
CA LYS A 108 1.21 -8.44 2.69
C LYS A 108 2.23 -8.48 1.54
N PHE A 109 3.42 -9.02 1.81
CA PHE A 109 4.46 -9.19 0.79
C PHE A 109 3.98 -10.11 -0.35
N LEU A 110 3.42 -11.28 -0.04
CA LEU A 110 2.94 -12.22 -1.06
C LEU A 110 1.83 -11.61 -1.92
N ILE A 111 0.81 -11.01 -1.32
CA ILE A 111 -0.30 -10.42 -2.11
C ILE A 111 0.18 -9.25 -2.98
N SER A 112 1.22 -8.52 -2.57
CA SER A 112 1.77 -7.42 -3.35
C SER A 112 2.36 -7.84 -4.70
N THR A 113 2.72 -9.11 -4.87
CA THR A 113 3.27 -9.66 -6.13
C THR A 113 2.20 -10.34 -6.98
N MET A 114 1.00 -10.55 -6.45
CA MET A 114 -0.04 -11.38 -7.07
C MET A 114 -1.27 -10.58 -7.53
N LEU A 115 -1.59 -9.49 -6.85
CA LEU A 115 -2.82 -8.73 -7.13
C LEU A 115 -2.61 -7.68 -8.22
N VAL A 116 -3.63 -7.51 -9.05
CA VAL A 116 -3.65 -6.53 -10.14
C VAL A 116 -4.59 -5.37 -9.81
N ASN A 117 -4.33 -4.19 -10.38
CA ASN A 117 -5.22 -3.04 -10.24
C ASN A 117 -6.58 -3.34 -10.86
N VAL A 118 -7.63 -3.13 -10.06
CA VAL A 118 -9.02 -3.18 -10.52
C VAL A 118 -9.48 -1.78 -10.87
N CYS A 119 -9.31 -0.83 -9.94
CA CYS A 119 -9.67 0.56 -10.14
C CYS A 119 -9.10 1.48 -9.05
N VAL A 120 -9.05 2.76 -9.38
CA VAL A 120 -8.99 3.84 -8.38
C VAL A 120 -10.40 4.39 -8.19
N LYS A 121 -10.92 4.27 -6.97
CA LYS A 121 -12.16 4.90 -6.56
C LYS A 121 -11.88 6.28 -5.99
N HIS A 122 -12.46 7.31 -6.60
CA HIS A 122 -12.45 8.68 -6.09
C HIS A 122 -13.88 9.16 -5.85
N GLY A 123 -14.33 9.12 -4.59
CA GLY A 123 -15.71 9.43 -4.23
C GLY A 123 -16.70 8.50 -4.94
N ASN A 124 -17.51 9.06 -5.85
CA ASN A 124 -18.48 8.33 -6.67
C ASN A 124 -17.96 7.97 -8.08
N ILE A 125 -16.69 8.26 -8.37
CA ILE A 125 -16.03 7.97 -9.65
C ILE A 125 -15.16 6.73 -9.50
N ILE A 126 -15.21 5.85 -10.49
CA ILE A 126 -14.33 4.69 -10.64
C ILE A 126 -13.44 4.96 -11.84
N ILE A 127 -12.12 4.97 -11.65
CA ILE A 127 -11.13 5.25 -12.69
C ILE A 127 -10.38 3.95 -13.01
N GLN A 128 -10.28 3.62 -14.31
CA GLN A 128 -9.66 2.39 -14.80
C GLN A 128 -8.81 2.66 -16.05
N GLY A 129 -7.89 1.75 -16.35
CA GLY A 129 -7.19 1.71 -17.63
C GLY A 129 -8.08 1.11 -18.72
N HIS A 130 -8.00 1.64 -19.94
CA HIS A 130 -8.60 1.06 -21.15
C HIS A 130 -7.52 0.76 -22.21
N GLU A 131 -7.87 0.06 -23.29
CA GLU A 131 -6.92 -0.25 -24.36
C GLU A 131 -6.32 1.03 -24.95
N ASP A 132 -5.01 1.06 -25.20
CA ASP A 132 -4.29 2.30 -25.56
C ASP A 132 -4.69 2.88 -26.92
N ASP A 133 -5.31 2.07 -27.79
CA ASP A 133 -5.82 2.46 -29.11
C ASP A 133 -7.29 2.91 -29.09
N ARG A 134 -7.96 2.85 -27.95
CA ARG A 134 -9.34 3.33 -27.78
C ARG A 134 -9.41 4.85 -27.80
N ASN A 135 -10.51 5.37 -28.34
CA ASN A 135 -10.81 6.81 -28.35
C ASN A 135 -10.97 7.37 -26.92
N LEU A 136 -10.23 8.45 -26.62
CA LEU A 136 -10.21 9.15 -25.33
C LEU A 136 -11.56 9.74 -24.90
N ASP A 137 -12.49 9.98 -25.83
CA ASP A 137 -13.81 10.52 -25.54
C ASP A 137 -14.81 9.45 -25.04
N LYS A 138 -14.38 8.19 -24.91
CA LYS A 138 -15.25 7.07 -24.54
C LYS A 138 -14.76 6.38 -23.28
N ASP A 139 -15.50 6.61 -22.19
CA ASP A 139 -15.32 5.84 -20.96
C ASP A 139 -15.77 4.38 -21.14
N VAL A 140 -15.03 3.46 -20.52
CA VAL A 140 -15.36 2.04 -20.47
C VAL A 140 -15.05 1.45 -19.09
N ASN A 141 -15.99 0.68 -18.57
CA ASN A 141 -15.80 -0.15 -17.39
C ASN A 141 -15.08 -1.45 -17.78
N MET A 142 -13.75 -1.41 -17.87
CA MET A 142 -12.96 -2.53 -18.38
C MET A 142 -13.04 -3.80 -17.53
N SER A 143 -13.23 -3.66 -16.21
CA SER A 143 -13.33 -4.83 -15.33
C SER A 143 -14.68 -5.53 -15.42
N GLY A 144 -15.71 -4.89 -16.01
CA GLY A 144 -17.05 -5.44 -16.15
C GLY A 144 -17.80 -5.65 -14.83
N TYR A 145 -17.30 -5.10 -13.73
CA TYR A 145 -17.97 -5.19 -12.43
C TYR A 145 -19.17 -4.23 -12.38
N PRO A 146 -20.19 -4.50 -11.55
CA PRO A 146 -21.46 -3.76 -11.59
C PRO A 146 -21.38 -2.38 -10.90
N PHE A 147 -20.36 -1.57 -11.23
CA PHE A 147 -20.17 -0.23 -10.67
C PHE A 147 -21.33 0.70 -11.06
N GLU A 148 -21.69 0.76 -12.34
CA GLU A 148 -22.74 1.63 -12.87
C GLU A 148 -24.14 1.20 -12.39
N GLU A 149 -24.40 -0.11 -12.29
CA GLU A 149 -25.63 -0.65 -11.69
C GLU A 149 -25.78 -0.21 -10.23
N ASN A 150 -24.64 -0.01 -9.56
CA ASN A 150 -24.57 0.58 -8.24
C ASN A 150 -24.34 2.09 -8.30
N GLY A 151 -24.74 2.81 -9.35
CA GLY A 151 -24.73 4.28 -9.40
C GLY A 151 -23.36 4.96 -9.29
N TYR A 152 -22.26 4.23 -9.52
CA TYR A 152 -20.95 4.84 -9.73
C TYR A 152 -20.84 5.36 -11.16
N VAL A 153 -19.98 6.36 -11.35
CA VAL A 153 -19.60 6.85 -12.68
C VAL A 153 -18.26 6.25 -13.04
N CYS A 154 -18.21 5.43 -14.09
CA CYS A 154 -16.95 4.91 -14.61
C CYS A 154 -16.29 5.94 -15.54
N ARG A 155 -15.01 6.18 -15.28
CA ARG A 155 -14.08 6.92 -16.12
C ARG A 155 -12.94 6.01 -16.49
N SER A 156 -12.41 6.18 -17.69
CA SER A 156 -11.25 5.42 -18.09
C SER A 156 -10.24 6.28 -18.84
N ILE A 157 -8.97 5.94 -18.68
CA ILE A 157 -7.85 6.55 -19.41
C ILE A 157 -7.02 5.44 -20.06
N PRO A 158 -6.17 5.74 -21.06
CA PRO A 158 -5.25 4.75 -21.62
C PRO A 158 -4.48 4.01 -20.53
N SER A 159 -4.36 2.69 -20.68
CA SER A 159 -3.68 1.81 -19.71
C SER A 159 -2.26 2.24 -19.43
N TYR A 160 -1.53 2.77 -20.43
CA TYR A 160 -0.18 3.30 -20.17
C TYR A 160 -0.17 4.50 -19.20
N LEU A 161 -1.20 5.35 -19.21
CA LEU A 161 -1.34 6.47 -18.28
C LEU A 161 -1.80 6.00 -16.90
N GLU A 162 -2.78 5.08 -16.86
CA GLU A 162 -3.22 4.47 -15.60
C GLU A 162 -2.07 3.75 -14.90
N GLY A 163 -1.36 2.90 -15.64
CA GLY A 163 -0.21 2.15 -15.14
C GLY A 163 0.92 3.04 -14.63
N THR A 164 1.12 4.22 -15.24
CA THR A 164 2.19 5.16 -14.87
C THR A 164 1.78 6.06 -13.70
N LEU A 165 0.54 6.55 -13.67
CA LEU A 165 0.13 7.65 -12.79
C LEU A 165 -0.83 7.22 -11.67
N LEU A 166 -1.60 6.15 -11.88
CA LEU A 166 -2.71 5.75 -11.01
C LEU A 166 -2.60 4.31 -10.50
N SER A 167 -1.57 3.56 -10.90
CA SER A 167 -1.26 2.23 -10.40
C SER A 167 -0.66 2.31 -9.00
N TYR A 168 -1.47 2.03 -7.98
CA TYR A 168 -0.99 1.98 -6.60
C TYR A 168 -0.52 0.57 -6.25
N LYS A 169 0.79 0.41 -6.07
CA LYS A 169 1.37 -0.85 -5.57
C LYS A 169 1.09 -1.02 -4.07
N ILE A 170 0.83 -2.25 -3.65
CA ILE A 170 0.81 -2.59 -2.20
C ILE A 170 2.23 -2.41 -1.68
N GLU A 171 2.36 -1.60 -0.62
CA GLU A 171 3.65 -1.32 0.03
C GLU A 171 4.34 -2.63 0.46
N ARG A 172 5.60 -2.78 0.07
CA ARG A 172 6.43 -3.94 0.35
C ARG A 172 7.91 -3.54 0.41
N PRO A 173 8.76 -4.36 1.05
CA PRO A 173 10.20 -4.22 0.93
C PRO A 173 10.67 -4.21 -0.52
N VAL A 174 11.69 -3.42 -0.82
CA VAL A 174 12.37 -3.46 -2.13
C VAL A 174 12.96 -4.86 -2.31
N ILE A 175 12.71 -5.48 -3.46
CA ILE A 175 13.25 -6.80 -3.80
C ILE A 175 14.61 -6.56 -4.43
N GLU A 176 15.64 -7.28 -3.97
CA GLU A 176 16.99 -7.21 -4.53
C GLU A 176 16.94 -7.42 -6.06
N GLY A 177 17.56 -6.50 -6.80
CA GLY A 177 17.55 -6.44 -8.27
C GLY A 177 16.40 -5.65 -8.89
N PHE A 178 15.49 -5.08 -8.08
CA PHE A 178 14.39 -4.20 -8.51
C PHE A 178 14.48 -2.79 -7.90
N GLU A 179 15.66 -2.37 -7.45
CA GLU A 179 15.90 -1.06 -6.86
C GLU A 179 15.69 0.07 -7.88
N GLU A 180 15.98 -0.20 -9.16
CA GLU A 180 15.87 0.77 -10.25
C GLU A 180 14.45 1.37 -10.39
N ASP A 181 13.40 0.60 -10.08
CA ASP A 181 12.00 1.09 -10.08
C ASP A 181 11.83 2.29 -9.13
N LEU A 182 12.46 2.23 -7.95
CA LEU A 182 12.41 3.28 -6.95
C LEU A 182 13.26 4.47 -7.39
N GLU A 183 14.45 4.20 -7.91
CA GLU A 183 15.39 5.23 -8.37
C GLU A 183 14.85 6.01 -9.56
N PHE A 184 14.12 5.36 -10.47
CA PHE A 184 13.49 6.01 -11.62
C PHE A 184 12.49 7.09 -11.18
N SER A 185 11.80 6.87 -10.07
CA SER A 185 10.83 7.81 -9.50
C SER A 185 11.48 9.14 -9.07
N LEU A 186 12.77 9.14 -8.71
CA LEU A 186 13.50 10.34 -8.30
C LEU A 186 13.67 11.35 -9.44
N ASN A 187 13.57 10.94 -10.71
CA ASN A 187 13.57 11.85 -11.87
C ASN A 187 12.44 12.89 -11.80
N ALA A 188 11.37 12.61 -11.04
CA ALA A 188 10.27 13.57 -10.86
C ALA A 188 10.67 14.82 -10.06
N ILE A 189 11.74 14.74 -9.26
CA ILE A 189 12.19 15.84 -8.37
C ILE A 189 13.66 16.19 -8.52
N SER A 190 14.48 15.36 -9.18
CA SER A 190 15.90 15.58 -9.39
C SER A 190 16.28 15.44 -10.86
N ALA A 191 17.07 16.38 -11.37
CA ALA A 191 17.67 16.29 -12.71
C ALA A 191 18.87 15.31 -12.78
N SER A 192 19.36 14.85 -11.63
CA SER A 192 20.48 13.91 -11.53
C SER A 192 20.17 12.94 -10.38
N PRO A 193 19.22 12.00 -10.57
CA PRO A 193 18.95 10.98 -9.56
C PRO A 193 20.19 10.10 -9.38
N LEU A 194 20.44 9.75 -8.13
CA LEU A 194 21.51 8.89 -7.67
C LEU A 194 20.92 7.86 -6.69
N PRO A 195 21.44 6.61 -6.70
CA PRO A 195 21.01 5.53 -5.80
C PRO A 195 21.05 5.93 -4.34
N PHE A 196 20.09 5.49 -3.53
CA PHE A 196 20.09 5.79 -2.08
C PHE A 196 21.23 5.13 -1.31
N THR A 197 21.80 4.05 -1.84
CA THR A 197 22.97 3.36 -1.28
C THR A 197 24.18 4.29 -1.13
N ASP A 198 24.29 5.29 -2.01
CA ASP A 198 25.34 6.30 -2.02
C ASP A 198 25.15 7.40 -0.95
N PHE A 199 23.98 7.48 -0.30
CA PHE A 199 23.62 8.62 0.54
C PHE A 199 23.93 8.40 2.03
N GLU A 200 24.39 9.46 2.68
CA GLU A 200 24.37 9.59 4.13
C GLU A 200 22.99 10.09 4.57
N VAL A 201 22.37 9.45 5.56
CA VAL A 201 21.20 10.04 6.24
C VAL A 201 21.70 10.95 7.35
N ARG A 202 21.20 12.19 7.38
CA ARG A 202 21.61 13.19 8.37
C ARG A 202 20.43 13.67 9.22
N VAL A 203 20.61 13.57 10.53
CA VAL A 203 19.73 14.16 11.54
C VAL A 203 20.52 15.23 12.29
N GLU A 204 20.16 16.49 12.11
CA GLU A 204 20.80 17.60 12.83
C GLU A 204 20.39 17.59 14.32
N GLU A 205 21.30 17.98 15.22
CA GLU A 205 21.02 18.01 16.66
C GLU A 205 19.83 18.91 17.01
N ALA A 206 19.76 20.10 16.39
CA ALA A 206 18.64 21.02 16.56
C ALA A 206 17.32 20.39 16.10
N LYS A 207 17.35 19.58 15.03
CA LYS A 207 16.17 18.86 14.54
C LYS A 207 15.73 17.77 15.51
N LEU A 208 16.67 17.00 16.06
CA LEU A 208 16.37 15.99 17.08
C LEU A 208 15.78 16.63 18.34
N ALA A 209 16.35 17.75 18.81
CA ALA A 209 15.83 18.50 19.95
C ALA A 209 14.39 18.98 19.70
N TYR A 210 14.11 19.51 18.52
CA TYR A 210 12.75 19.87 18.11
C TYR A 210 11.79 18.67 18.16
N LEU A 211 12.18 17.51 17.62
CA LEU A 211 11.34 16.31 17.63
C LEU A 211 11.05 15.81 19.05
N LYS A 212 12.04 15.83 19.93
CA LYS A 212 11.86 15.43 21.34
C LYS A 212 10.94 16.36 22.11
N ASN A 213 10.90 17.64 21.77
CA ASN A 213 10.06 18.63 22.44
C ASN A 213 8.65 18.71 21.83
N GLU A 214 8.56 19.01 20.54
CA GLU A 214 7.29 19.31 19.85
C GLU A 214 6.55 18.05 19.38
N LYS A 215 7.25 16.91 19.29
CA LYS A 215 6.69 15.61 18.89
C LYS A 215 6.88 14.54 19.96
N ALA A 216 7.01 14.95 21.24
CA ALA A 216 7.26 14.07 22.38
C ALA A 216 6.37 12.81 22.40
N GLY A 217 5.06 12.97 22.15
CA GLY A 217 4.12 11.84 22.14
C GLY A 217 4.36 10.81 21.02
N SER A 218 4.78 11.24 19.82
CA SER A 218 5.16 10.31 18.74
C SER A 218 6.52 9.66 19.04
N MET A 219 7.48 10.43 19.58
CA MET A 219 8.80 9.93 19.97
C MET A 219 8.72 8.88 21.08
N ALA A 220 7.87 9.11 22.09
CA ALA A 220 7.62 8.18 23.20
C ALA A 220 7.05 6.85 22.71
N ARG A 221 5.95 6.91 21.94
CA ARG A 221 5.32 5.69 21.38
C ARG A 221 6.29 4.88 20.53
N ALA A 222 7.16 5.54 19.78
CA ALA A 222 8.16 4.92 18.92
C ALA A 222 9.44 4.45 19.67
N GLY A 223 9.55 4.68 20.98
CA GLY A 223 10.75 4.34 21.76
C GLY A 223 11.99 5.15 21.38
N LEU A 224 11.79 6.39 20.94
CA LEU A 224 12.83 7.29 20.44
C LEU A 224 13.19 8.42 21.40
N GLU A 225 12.68 8.43 22.63
CA GLU A 225 12.89 9.51 23.61
C GLU A 225 14.38 9.75 23.88
N ASN A 226 15.13 8.66 24.03
CA ASN A 226 16.56 8.69 24.35
C ASN A 226 17.46 8.45 23.13
N VAL A 227 16.89 8.40 21.91
CA VAL A 227 17.67 8.16 20.69
C VAL A 227 18.65 9.31 20.45
N SER A 228 19.87 8.99 20.04
CA SER A 228 20.83 9.95 19.49
C SER A 228 20.52 10.27 18.03
N ASN A 229 21.12 11.33 17.50
CA ASN A 229 21.02 11.70 16.09
C ASN A 229 21.62 10.62 15.18
N VAL A 230 22.74 10.01 15.60
CA VAL A 230 23.41 8.94 14.87
C VAL A 230 22.55 7.68 14.80
N GLU A 231 21.96 7.27 15.93
CA GLU A 231 21.07 6.10 15.97
C GLU A 231 19.80 6.32 15.14
N LEU A 232 19.18 7.51 15.21
CA LEU A 232 18.01 7.81 14.41
C LEU A 232 18.34 7.84 12.91
N ALA A 233 19.47 8.41 12.53
CA ALA A 233 19.95 8.41 11.15
C ALA A 233 20.18 6.99 10.63
N ALA A 234 20.79 6.12 11.43
CA ALA A 234 21.02 4.71 11.06
C ALA A 234 19.69 3.96 10.84
N ARG A 235 18.70 4.14 11.73
CA ARG A 235 17.37 3.52 11.59
C ARG A 235 16.63 4.00 10.35
N ILE A 236 16.69 5.31 10.07
CA ILE A 236 16.12 5.87 8.84
C ILE A 236 16.82 5.29 7.62
N LYS A 237 18.16 5.19 7.63
CA LYS A 237 18.94 4.66 6.50
C LYS A 237 18.56 3.22 6.14
N GLU A 238 18.41 2.36 7.15
CA GLU A 238 17.93 0.99 6.96
C GLU A 238 16.57 0.98 6.25
N LYS A 239 15.64 1.83 6.69
CA LYS A 239 14.31 1.89 6.09
C LYS A 239 14.25 2.54 4.71
N VAL A 240 15.09 3.55 4.42
CA VAL A 240 15.14 4.18 3.10
C VAL A 240 15.37 3.14 2.00
N LEU A 241 16.25 2.17 2.24
CA LEU A 241 16.61 1.15 1.25
C LEU A 241 15.47 0.14 1.01
N ASP A 242 14.58 -0.03 1.99
CA ASP A 242 13.49 -1.01 1.97
C ASP A 242 12.09 -0.37 1.82
N SER A 243 11.99 0.94 1.60
CA SER A 243 10.71 1.65 1.60
C SER A 243 10.38 2.25 0.25
N TYR A 244 9.08 2.35 -0.04
CA TYR A 244 8.61 3.25 -1.08
C TYR A 244 8.76 4.72 -0.67
N ILE A 245 8.93 5.56 -1.68
CA ILE A 245 8.91 7.01 -1.53
C ILE A 245 7.54 7.58 -1.91
N TYR A 246 7.11 8.58 -1.18
CA TYR A 246 5.80 9.22 -1.31
C TYR A 246 5.94 10.73 -1.34
N ASN A 247 4.89 11.44 -1.77
CA ASN A 247 4.80 12.91 -1.71
C ASN A 247 6.06 13.61 -2.24
N MET A 248 6.61 13.09 -3.34
CA MET A 248 7.75 13.68 -4.01
C MET A 248 7.38 15.09 -4.48
N ALA A 249 8.15 16.09 -4.06
CA ALA A 249 7.95 17.47 -4.43
C ALA A 249 9.27 18.21 -4.61
N PHE A 250 9.28 19.14 -5.56
CA PHE A 250 10.32 20.16 -5.65
C PHE A 250 9.74 21.49 -5.15
N ASP A 251 10.23 21.94 -4.01
CA ASP A 251 9.87 23.20 -3.37
C ASP A 251 10.71 24.33 -3.98
N VAL A 252 10.12 25.03 -4.94
CA VAL A 252 10.81 26.06 -5.73
C VAL A 252 11.28 27.23 -4.87
N GLU A 253 10.50 27.62 -3.85
CA GLU A 253 10.81 28.77 -2.99
C GLU A 253 12.07 28.53 -2.17
N HIS A 254 12.24 27.32 -1.65
CA HIS A 254 13.37 26.94 -0.80
C HIS A 254 14.46 26.18 -1.58
N ASN A 255 14.22 25.88 -2.87
CA ASN A 255 15.04 25.03 -3.70
C ASN A 255 15.30 23.64 -3.06
N VAL A 256 14.25 23.05 -2.49
CA VAL A 256 14.32 21.79 -1.72
C VAL A 256 13.61 20.68 -2.49
N GLN A 257 14.35 19.63 -2.83
CA GLN A 257 13.81 18.37 -3.33
C GLN A 257 13.45 17.52 -2.11
N LYS A 258 12.20 17.08 -1.99
CA LYS A 258 11.75 16.31 -0.82
C LYS A 258 10.85 15.16 -1.19
N PHE A 259 10.88 14.14 -0.35
CA PHE A 259 9.97 13.01 -0.40
C PHE A 259 9.75 12.50 1.03
N ASN A 260 8.76 11.62 1.18
CA ASN A 260 8.47 10.96 2.43
C ASN A 260 8.72 9.47 2.32
N ILE A 261 9.10 8.84 3.43
CA ILE A 261 9.09 7.39 3.61
C ILE A 261 8.29 7.03 4.86
N ILE A 262 7.82 5.79 4.92
CA ILE A 262 7.21 5.24 6.12
C ILE A 262 8.24 4.40 6.86
N ILE A 263 8.38 4.65 8.15
CA ILE A 263 9.29 3.93 9.03
C ILE A 263 8.43 3.13 10.00
N GLU A 264 8.52 1.80 9.92
CA GLU A 264 7.90 0.90 10.89
C GLU A 264 8.92 0.56 11.98
N LEU A 265 8.61 0.92 13.21
CA LEU A 265 9.45 0.66 14.38
C LEU A 265 8.76 -0.34 15.31
N PRO A 266 9.52 -1.23 15.98
CA PRO A 266 8.94 -2.15 16.96
C PRO A 266 8.31 -1.36 18.11
N SER A 267 7.23 -1.90 18.66
CA SER A 267 6.59 -1.35 19.85
C SER A 267 7.50 -1.52 21.07
N VAL A 268 7.59 -0.51 21.94
CA VAL A 268 8.29 -0.62 23.23
C VAL A 268 7.54 -1.58 24.18
N ASP A 269 6.20 -1.60 24.09
CA ASP A 269 5.32 -2.32 25.03
C ASP A 269 4.71 -3.60 24.43
N GLY A 270 5.15 -4.02 23.24
CA GLY A 270 4.65 -5.22 22.55
C GLY A 270 3.21 -5.14 22.03
N ALA A 271 2.56 -3.97 22.07
CA ALA A 271 1.16 -3.82 21.65
C ALA A 271 0.98 -3.88 20.12
N SER A 272 1.60 -2.95 19.40
CA SER A 272 1.61 -2.88 17.93
C SER A 272 2.78 -2.02 17.47
N PRO A 273 3.41 -2.33 16.31
CA PRO A 273 4.48 -1.49 15.77
C PRO A 273 4.02 -0.04 15.59
N VAL A 274 4.95 0.90 15.58
CA VAL A 274 4.65 2.31 15.33
C VAL A 274 5.08 2.68 13.91
N ARG A 275 4.16 3.24 13.13
CA ARG A 275 4.47 3.84 11.82
C ARG A 275 4.70 5.33 12.00
N LEU A 276 5.84 5.80 11.52
CA LEU A 276 6.18 7.22 11.45
C LEU A 276 6.36 7.62 9.99
N LEU A 277 5.90 8.80 9.62
CA LEU A 277 6.17 9.37 8.30
C LEU A 277 7.41 10.27 8.41
N ALA A 278 8.51 9.88 7.76
CA ALA A 278 9.72 10.68 7.71
C ALA A 278 9.77 11.49 6.42
N ALA A 279 9.79 12.82 6.54
CA ALA A 279 10.04 13.71 5.42
C ALA A 279 11.55 13.95 5.30
N LEU A 280 12.10 13.65 4.13
CA LEU A 280 13.52 13.75 3.82
C LEU A 280 13.73 14.76 2.69
N GLU A 281 14.76 15.59 2.85
CA GLU A 281 15.31 16.36 1.74
C GLU A 281 16.35 15.52 1.00
N TYR A 282 16.25 15.52 -0.32
CA TYR A 282 17.15 14.85 -1.23
C TYR A 282 18.23 15.82 -1.74
N GLN A 283 19.44 15.73 -1.20
CA GLN A 283 20.58 16.56 -1.63
C GLN A 283 21.53 15.77 -2.53
N ALA A 284 21.18 15.63 -3.81
CA ALA A 284 21.93 14.81 -4.76
C ALA A 284 23.43 15.14 -4.83
N VAL A 285 23.78 16.44 -4.92
CA VAL A 285 25.17 16.91 -5.05
C VAL A 285 26.02 16.51 -3.85
N ASN A 286 25.45 16.56 -2.65
CA ASN A 286 26.15 16.26 -1.40
C ASN A 286 26.04 14.78 -1.01
N LYS A 287 25.21 14.00 -1.71
CA LYS A 287 24.82 12.63 -1.33
C LYS A 287 24.29 12.57 0.12
N VAL A 288 23.39 13.49 0.46
CA VAL A 288 22.78 13.57 1.81
C VAL A 288 21.26 13.48 1.73
N LEU A 289 20.67 12.61 2.56
CA LEU A 289 19.25 12.61 2.89
C LEU A 289 19.07 13.28 4.24
N ARG A 290 18.64 14.56 4.24
CA ARG A 290 18.48 15.31 5.49
C ARG A 290 17.06 15.17 6.04
N LEU A 291 16.93 14.82 7.32
CA LEU A 291 15.63 14.74 7.97
C LEU A 291 14.98 16.13 8.13
N ILE A 292 13.85 16.33 7.47
CA ILE A 292 13.02 17.52 7.61
C ILE A 292 12.13 17.39 8.84
N THR A 293 11.40 16.28 9.00
CA THR A 293 10.54 16.06 10.17
C THR A 293 10.03 14.61 10.26
N LEU A 294 9.42 14.26 11.40
CA LEU A 294 8.67 13.02 11.63
C LEU A 294 7.23 13.36 12.03
N TYR A 295 6.26 12.60 11.51
CA TYR A 295 4.85 12.65 11.92
C TYR A 295 4.44 11.35 12.60
#